data_AF-A0A3B1A1Q7-F1
#
_entry.id   AF-A0A3B1A1Q7-F1
#
_cell.length_a   1.000
_cell.length_b   1.000
_cell.length_c   1.000
_cell.angle_alpha   90.00
_cell.angle_beta   90.00
_cell.angle_gamma   90.00
#
_symmetry.space_group_name_H-M   'P 1'
#
loop_
_entity.id
_entity.type
_entity.pdbx_description
1 polymer ?
#
loop_
_entity_poly.entity_id
_entity_poly.type
_entity_poly.pdbx_seq_one_letter_code
_entity_poly.pdbx_strand_id
1 'polypeptide(L)'
;MVMQKTLSKKKRSLFLLLTLFFPLLFFVLLEGGLRFFDYGDNLNLFVPTPDNFADTQYLAINQDVARRYFTQVSRTPLPVNTFFLKNKPANGYRIFMLGGSTVAGWPYSNNVLSSRLLNQRLTDAFPGKQIEVINTGIAALNSHSLLDFMDEVLEQKPDAIMIYAGHNEFYGALGAASTESLGPSRWIIKSYLAALNFKTVLWVRDVTSDFQRWLATLRSAAPAHSQYATLMGEMIGEQNVVYNGATYRRAKQHYQQNLEEIFERAHAANVPVIISELVSNVRDHAPFVSVATDRYPSADIVFRQAQVLEAEGQYGQARAAYYRAKDLDVLRFRAPQAFNEIIRETAAKFNVPVVPMQSSFEKASPNGLIGANLMLEHLHPTVEGYALIANAFFDSMQQHRLITAEWPAKKIKPPAYYAKNWPVTDLDRAIGMLRTMKLMDHWPFTPPSEPGNGFDNFQPGTYAEEVAYRLEKNELNFVQAHSEMAQHYRLAGKHGLAFREYQALIKAAPHHASFYLLAAKNRMEQKRFEAALVLIKQSLTLKNSALGNKWAGQIMLHYRRFDDAVSYLKKAQKQLSKDAHLVYLLASAYALSGHKQHAHEALIHLQTMQHDFAGIPRLEKLINNLK
;
A
#
# COMPACT_ATOMS: atom_id res chain seq x y z
N MET A 1 10.98 -11.43 -77.02
CA MET A 1 11.79 -12.31 -76.15
C MET A 1 12.20 -11.52 -74.92
N VAL A 2 11.42 -11.57 -73.83
CA VAL A 2 11.77 -10.87 -72.58
C VAL A 2 12.74 -11.77 -71.82
N MET A 3 14.03 -11.42 -71.82
CA MET A 3 15.02 -12.09 -70.97
C MET A 3 14.61 -11.92 -69.50
N GLN A 4 14.15 -13.00 -68.86
CA GLN A 4 14.09 -13.05 -67.40
C GLN A 4 15.52 -12.99 -66.86
N LYS A 5 15.99 -11.79 -66.52
CA LYS A 5 17.23 -11.59 -65.77
C LYS A 5 17.06 -12.20 -64.38
N THR A 6 17.59 -13.40 -64.18
CA THR A 6 17.66 -14.02 -62.85
C THR A 6 18.72 -13.31 -62.02
N LEU A 7 18.33 -12.81 -60.84
CA LEU A 7 19.24 -12.18 -59.88
C LEU A 7 20.34 -13.17 -59.47
N SER A 8 21.60 -12.73 -59.45
CA SER A 8 22.69 -13.56 -58.93
C SER A 8 22.45 -13.92 -57.46
N LYS A 9 22.94 -15.07 -56.99
CA LYS A 9 22.77 -15.52 -55.59
C LYS A 9 23.16 -14.43 -54.57
N LYS A 10 24.21 -13.66 -54.85
CA LYS A 10 24.64 -12.51 -54.04
C LYS A 10 23.61 -11.37 -54.02
N LYS A 11 23.09 -10.97 -55.18
CA LYS A 11 22.06 -9.91 -55.27
C LYS A 11 20.74 -10.33 -54.63
N ARG A 12 20.34 -11.60 -54.78
CA ARG A 12 19.16 -12.16 -54.10
C ARG A 12 19.33 -12.18 -52.58
N SER A 13 20.50 -12.58 -52.08
CA SER A 13 20.79 -12.59 -50.64
C SER A 13 20.83 -11.18 -50.07
N LEU A 14 21.47 -10.23 -50.78
CA LEU A 14 21.48 -8.81 -50.40
C LEU A 14 20.08 -8.20 -50.40
N PHE A 15 19.27 -8.49 -51.43
CA PHE A 15 17.89 -8.04 -51.48
C PHE A 15 17.09 -8.57 -50.28
N LEU A 16 17.16 -9.87 -49.99
CA LEU A 16 16.50 -10.46 -48.82
C LEU A 16 16.98 -9.83 -47.49
N LEU A 17 18.29 -9.60 -47.36
CA LEU A 17 18.87 -8.95 -46.18
C LEU A 17 18.30 -7.54 -46.03
N LEU A 18 18.29 -6.75 -47.11
CA LEU A 18 17.73 -5.39 -47.09
C LEU A 18 16.22 -5.39 -46.82
N THR A 19 15.46 -6.33 -47.41
CA THR A 19 14.01 -6.47 -47.16
C THR A 19 13.69 -6.78 -45.70
N LEU A 20 14.53 -7.56 -45.02
CA LEU A 20 14.37 -7.82 -43.58
C LEU A 20 14.93 -6.68 -42.71
N PHE A 21 16.00 -6.02 -43.17
CA PHE A 21 16.68 -4.95 -42.43
C PHE A 21 15.86 -3.66 -42.37
N PHE A 22 15.23 -3.22 -43.47
CA PHE A 22 14.55 -1.92 -43.49
C PHE A 22 13.37 -1.82 -42.51
N PRO A 23 12.47 -2.81 -42.39
CA PRO A 23 11.42 -2.78 -41.36
C PRO A 23 11.98 -2.79 -39.94
N LEU A 24 13.03 -3.58 -39.69
CA LEU A 24 13.69 -3.61 -38.39
C LEU A 24 14.32 -2.25 -38.05
N LEU A 25 15.05 -1.66 -39.00
CA LEU A 25 15.64 -0.33 -38.86
C LEU A 25 14.57 0.73 -38.61
N PHE A 26 13.44 0.67 -39.31
CA PHE A 26 12.31 1.58 -39.08
C PHE A 26 11.82 1.51 -37.62
N PHE A 27 11.56 0.31 -37.09
CA PHE A 27 11.10 0.19 -35.70
C PHE A 27 12.16 0.56 -34.68
N VAL A 28 13.45 0.31 -34.95
CA VAL A 28 14.56 0.77 -34.09
C VAL A 28 14.62 2.30 -34.07
N LEU A 29 14.51 2.95 -35.22
CA LEU A 29 14.50 4.42 -35.32
C LEU A 29 13.24 5.02 -34.69
N LEU A 30 12.07 4.39 -34.87
CA LEU A 30 10.82 4.80 -34.23
C LEU A 30 10.94 4.72 -32.70
N GLU A 31 11.39 3.58 -32.18
CA GLU A 31 11.62 3.40 -30.74
C GLU A 31 12.63 4.42 -30.21
N GLY A 32 13.72 4.65 -30.93
CA GLY A 32 14.73 5.65 -30.58
C GLY A 32 14.15 7.07 -30.54
N GLY A 33 13.32 7.43 -31.53
CA GLY A 33 12.61 8.71 -31.57
C GLY A 33 11.62 8.87 -30.42
N LEU A 34 10.77 7.87 -30.18
CA LEU A 34 9.79 7.89 -29.08
C LEU A 34 10.48 8.00 -27.71
N ARG A 35 11.62 7.32 -27.51
CA ARG A 35 12.42 7.45 -26.27
C ARG A 35 13.06 8.82 -26.14
N PHE A 36 13.60 9.38 -27.23
CA PHE A 36 14.24 10.69 -27.21
C PHE A 36 13.29 11.81 -26.78
N PHE A 37 12.02 11.72 -27.19
CA PHE A 37 10.96 12.67 -26.79
C PHE A 37 10.20 12.26 -25.52
N ASP A 38 10.66 11.21 -24.80
CA ASP A 38 9.99 10.65 -23.62
C ASP A 38 8.48 10.40 -23.81
N TYR A 39 8.12 9.82 -24.96
CA TYR A 39 6.73 9.58 -25.31
C TYR A 39 6.06 8.57 -24.36
N GLY A 40 4.79 8.82 -24.02
CA GLY A 40 3.92 7.89 -23.30
C GLY A 40 4.19 7.78 -21.81
N ASP A 41 3.30 7.09 -21.10
CA ASP A 41 3.36 6.95 -19.65
C ASP A 41 4.67 6.29 -19.17
N ASN A 42 5.16 6.73 -18.01
CA ASN A 42 6.13 5.94 -17.25
C ASN A 42 5.36 4.92 -16.41
N LEU A 43 5.47 3.65 -16.79
CA LEU A 43 4.79 2.56 -16.10
C LEU A 43 5.69 1.77 -15.17
N ASN A 44 6.94 2.19 -14.92
CA ASN A 44 7.85 1.53 -14.00
C ASN A 44 7.21 1.42 -12.60
N LEU A 45 7.44 0.32 -11.89
CA LEU A 45 6.90 0.07 -10.56
C LEU A 45 7.40 1.09 -9.53
N PHE A 46 8.64 1.54 -9.66
CA PHE A 46 9.25 2.53 -8.75
C PHE A 46 9.65 3.80 -9.49
N VAL A 47 9.33 4.95 -8.89
CA VAL A 47 9.67 6.29 -9.37
C VAL A 47 10.30 7.12 -8.27
N PRO A 48 11.21 8.07 -8.58
CA PRO A 48 11.77 8.97 -7.58
C PRO A 48 10.67 9.86 -6.97
N THR A 49 10.77 10.14 -5.67
CA THR A 49 9.93 11.15 -5.02
C THR A 49 10.29 12.56 -5.51
N PRO A 50 9.37 13.55 -5.43
CA PRO A 50 9.69 14.94 -5.72
C PRO A 50 10.88 15.48 -4.90
N ASP A 51 11.67 16.39 -5.48
CA ASP A 51 12.92 16.90 -4.88
C ASP A 51 12.76 17.51 -3.47
N ASN A 52 11.57 18.01 -3.13
CA ASN A 52 11.28 18.64 -1.85
C ASN A 52 10.60 17.70 -0.84
N PHE A 53 10.50 16.40 -1.13
CA PHE A 53 9.84 15.41 -0.26
C PHE A 53 10.57 15.22 1.08
N ALA A 54 11.87 14.95 1.04
CA ALA A 54 12.74 14.72 2.19
C ALA A 54 14.19 15.15 1.87
N ASP A 55 15.05 15.24 2.89
CA ASP A 55 16.47 15.59 2.69
C ASP A 55 17.27 14.44 2.05
N THR A 56 16.77 13.21 2.17
CA THR A 56 17.34 12.01 1.54
C THR A 56 16.46 11.59 0.37
N GLN A 57 17.06 10.98 -0.66
CA GLN A 57 16.33 10.53 -1.84
C GLN A 57 15.53 9.26 -1.55
N TYR A 58 14.23 9.30 -1.82
CA TYR A 58 13.33 8.16 -1.73
C TYR A 58 12.85 7.74 -3.12
N LEU A 59 12.49 6.47 -3.23
CA LEU A 59 11.62 5.95 -4.27
C LEU A 59 10.22 5.76 -3.71
N ALA A 60 9.22 5.91 -4.57
CA ALA A 60 7.83 5.63 -4.31
C ALA A 60 7.32 4.58 -5.28
N ILE A 61 6.25 3.90 -4.90
CA ILE A 61 5.49 3.09 -5.86
C ILE A 61 4.77 4.03 -6.81
N ASN A 62 4.96 3.79 -8.10
CA ASN A 62 4.38 4.59 -9.15
C ASN A 62 2.86 4.46 -9.16
N GLN A 63 2.16 5.59 -9.08
CA GLN A 63 0.70 5.63 -9.05
C GLN A 63 0.06 5.18 -10.37
N ASP A 64 0.83 5.17 -11.47
CA ASP A 64 0.36 4.74 -12.79
C ASP A 64 0.71 3.29 -13.15
N VAL A 65 1.46 2.56 -12.30
CA VAL A 65 1.91 1.18 -12.61
C VAL A 65 0.76 0.23 -12.95
N ALA A 66 -0.41 0.42 -12.34
CA ALA A 66 -1.56 -0.45 -12.58
C ALA A 66 -2.07 -0.36 -14.03
N ARG A 67 -1.81 0.73 -14.75
CA ARG A 67 -2.17 0.88 -16.19
C ARG A 67 -1.51 -0.17 -17.09
N ARG A 68 -0.54 -0.95 -16.60
CA ARG A 68 -0.05 -2.16 -17.27
C ARG A 68 -1.12 -3.24 -17.46
N TYR A 69 -2.09 -3.30 -16.54
CA TYR A 69 -3.04 -4.41 -16.42
C TYR A 69 -4.49 -4.01 -16.63
N PHE A 70 -4.81 -2.72 -16.49
CA PHE A 70 -6.17 -2.20 -16.56
C PHE A 70 -6.31 -1.31 -17.80
N THR A 71 -7.06 -1.78 -18.80
CA THR A 71 -7.34 -1.01 -20.03
C THR A 71 -8.82 -0.79 -20.30
N GLN A 72 -9.71 -1.52 -19.61
CA GLN A 72 -11.15 -1.55 -19.86
C GLN A 72 -12.00 -1.01 -18.70
N VAL A 73 -11.48 -1.04 -17.46
CA VAL A 73 -12.20 -0.53 -16.28
C VAL A 73 -12.34 1.00 -16.27
N SER A 74 -13.40 1.49 -15.64
CA SER A 74 -13.71 2.91 -15.54
C SER A 74 -12.73 3.67 -14.63
N ARG A 75 -12.18 2.98 -13.62
CA ARG A 75 -11.22 3.55 -12.67
C ARG A 75 -10.11 2.58 -12.35
N THR A 76 -8.90 2.93 -12.76
CA THR A 76 -7.69 2.20 -12.40
C THR A 76 -7.44 2.26 -10.88
N PRO A 77 -7.22 1.12 -10.20
CA PRO A 77 -6.88 1.11 -8.78
C PRO A 77 -5.50 1.71 -8.55
N LEU A 78 -5.37 2.50 -7.48
CA LEU A 78 -4.11 3.13 -7.10
C LEU A 78 -3.34 2.25 -6.11
N PRO A 79 -2.00 2.18 -6.23
CA PRO A 79 -1.16 1.55 -5.21
C PRO A 79 -1.14 2.34 -3.91
N VAL A 80 -0.83 1.64 -2.83
CA VAL A 80 -0.54 2.27 -1.54
C VAL A 80 0.68 3.19 -1.66
N ASN A 81 0.58 4.40 -1.12
CA ASN A 81 1.72 5.30 -0.96
C ASN A 81 2.77 4.72 0.00
N THR A 82 3.73 4.01 -0.57
CA THR A 82 4.87 3.44 0.14
C THR A 82 6.16 4.02 -0.40
N PHE A 83 7.04 4.43 0.53
CA PHE A 83 8.32 5.06 0.24
C PHE A 83 9.44 4.25 0.89
N PHE A 84 10.60 4.22 0.24
CA PHE A 84 11.83 3.59 0.74
C PHE A 84 13.05 4.32 0.20
N LEU A 85 14.20 4.20 0.85
CA LEU A 85 15.41 4.89 0.45
C LEU A 85 15.86 4.45 -0.95
N LYS A 86 16.17 5.41 -1.82
CA LYS A 86 16.69 5.10 -3.16
C LYS A 86 17.97 4.27 -3.09
N ASN A 87 18.87 4.65 -2.18
CA ASN A 87 20.09 3.90 -1.89
C ASN A 87 19.92 3.13 -0.58
N LYS A 88 19.95 1.80 -0.66
CA LYS A 88 19.87 0.93 0.53
C LYS A 88 21.11 1.15 1.42
N PRO A 89 20.95 1.49 2.71
CA PRO A 89 22.07 1.68 3.62
C PRO A 89 22.70 0.34 4.01
N ALA A 90 23.95 0.35 4.48
CA ALA A 90 24.68 -0.86 4.85
C ALA A 90 24.02 -1.66 6.00
N ASN A 91 23.34 -0.98 6.92
CA ASN A 91 22.54 -1.60 7.98
C ASN A 91 21.06 -1.77 7.58
N GLY A 92 20.72 -1.60 6.31
CA GLY A 92 19.36 -1.74 5.78
C GLY A 92 18.91 -3.20 5.69
N TYR A 93 17.64 -3.44 5.98
CA TYR A 93 16.96 -4.70 5.69
C TYR A 93 15.64 -4.41 4.97
N ARG A 94 15.58 -4.76 3.69
CA ARG A 94 14.56 -4.36 2.73
C ARG A 94 13.69 -5.55 2.33
N ILE A 95 12.40 -5.42 2.59
CA ILE A 95 11.40 -6.46 2.36
C ILE A 95 10.36 -5.92 1.38
N PHE A 96 10.06 -6.64 0.30
CA PHE A 96 8.92 -6.32 -0.56
C PHE A 96 7.75 -7.27 -0.26
N MET A 97 6.58 -6.71 0.01
CA MET A 97 5.34 -7.45 0.25
C MET A 97 4.44 -7.32 -0.98
N LEU A 98 4.28 -8.43 -1.69
CA LEU A 98 3.52 -8.51 -2.94
C LEU A 98 2.12 -9.08 -2.69
N GLY A 99 1.11 -8.53 -3.37
CA GLY A 99 -0.24 -9.08 -3.34
C GLY A 99 -1.33 -8.17 -3.91
N GLY A 100 -2.58 -8.53 -3.60
CA GLY A 100 -3.78 -7.83 -4.06
C GLY A 100 -4.29 -6.77 -3.08
N SER A 101 -5.62 -6.59 -3.04
CA SER A 101 -6.32 -5.63 -2.16
C SER A 101 -6.10 -5.88 -0.67
N THR A 102 -5.98 -7.14 -0.23
CA THR A 102 -5.61 -7.46 1.16
C THR A 102 -4.24 -6.90 1.51
N VAL A 103 -3.24 -7.10 0.65
CA VAL A 103 -1.90 -6.54 0.89
C VAL A 103 -1.93 -5.02 0.83
N ALA A 104 -2.72 -4.43 -0.07
CA ALA A 104 -2.97 -2.99 -0.12
C ALA A 104 -3.63 -2.43 1.16
N GLY A 105 -4.21 -3.28 2.02
CA GLY A 105 -4.84 -2.89 3.27
C GLY A 105 -6.30 -2.47 3.16
N TRP A 106 -6.96 -2.75 2.03
CA TRP A 106 -8.37 -2.41 1.83
C TRP A 106 -9.26 -3.06 2.91
N PRO A 107 -10.25 -2.35 3.49
CA PRO A 107 -10.75 -1.03 3.12
C PRO A 107 -10.08 0.13 3.87
N TYR A 108 -9.12 -0.14 4.74
CA TYR A 108 -8.57 0.86 5.64
C TYR A 108 -7.59 1.80 4.94
N SER A 109 -7.41 2.97 5.55
CA SER A 109 -6.27 3.84 5.25
C SER A 109 -4.96 3.23 5.78
N ASN A 110 -3.83 3.83 5.39
CA ASN A 110 -2.49 3.29 5.62
C ASN A 110 -2.13 2.94 7.08
N ASN A 111 -2.86 3.43 8.09
CA ASN A 111 -2.59 3.16 9.51
C ASN A 111 -2.84 1.69 9.93
N VAL A 112 -3.73 0.96 9.23
CA VAL A 112 -4.15 -0.41 9.63
C VAL A 112 -3.37 -1.52 8.90
N LEU A 113 -2.55 -1.15 7.91
CA LEU A 113 -1.87 -2.09 7.02
C LEU A 113 -0.95 -3.04 7.79
N SER A 114 -1.04 -4.35 7.48
CA SER A 114 -0.14 -5.35 8.06
C SER A 114 1.33 -5.04 7.83
N SER A 115 1.67 -4.48 6.67
CA SER A 115 3.04 -4.07 6.33
C SER A 115 3.58 -2.96 7.25
N ARG A 116 2.74 -2.01 7.69
CA ARG A 116 3.12 -0.95 8.64
C ARG A 116 3.34 -1.50 10.04
N LEU A 117 2.42 -2.35 10.50
CA LEU A 117 2.58 -3.00 11.80
C LEU A 117 3.81 -3.90 11.82
N LEU A 118 4.00 -4.73 10.78
CA LEU A 118 5.16 -5.60 10.65
C LEU A 118 6.47 -4.80 10.64
N ASN A 119 6.55 -3.69 9.88
CA ASN A 119 7.71 -2.81 9.88
C ASN A 119 8.05 -2.32 11.30
N GLN A 120 7.04 -1.87 12.07
CA GLN A 120 7.26 -1.43 13.45
C GLN A 120 7.75 -2.57 14.34
N ARG A 121 7.14 -3.77 14.25
CA ARG A 121 7.53 -4.93 15.05
C ARG A 121 9.00 -5.29 14.80
N LEU A 122 9.40 -5.33 13.54
CA LEU A 122 10.78 -5.62 13.15
C LEU A 122 11.74 -4.51 13.58
N THR A 123 11.36 -3.23 13.43
CA THR A 123 12.17 -2.09 13.89
C THR A 123 12.40 -2.11 15.41
N ASP A 124 11.34 -2.43 16.18
CA ASP A 124 11.44 -2.56 17.65
C ASP A 124 12.36 -3.72 18.05
N ALA A 125 12.29 -4.86 17.35
CA ALA A 125 13.15 -6.00 17.59
C ALA A 125 14.62 -5.70 17.20
N PHE A 126 14.85 -4.98 16.11
CA PHE A 126 16.16 -4.73 15.51
C PHE A 126 16.52 -3.24 15.43
N PRO A 127 16.68 -2.51 16.55
CA PRO A 127 16.89 -1.06 16.54
C PRO A 127 18.21 -0.60 15.88
N GLY A 128 19.15 -1.52 15.62
CA GLY A 128 20.39 -1.23 14.88
C GLY A 128 20.27 -1.38 13.35
N LYS A 129 19.15 -1.92 12.86
CA LYS A 129 18.88 -2.08 11.43
C LYS A 129 17.88 -1.05 10.95
N GLN A 130 18.04 -0.59 9.71
CA GLN A 130 17.02 0.21 9.04
C GLN A 130 16.07 -0.72 8.29
N ILE A 131 14.93 -1.04 8.91
CA ILE A 131 13.94 -1.95 8.32
C ILE A 131 13.02 -1.20 7.35
N GLU A 132 12.94 -1.69 6.11
CA GLU A 132 12.01 -1.21 5.10
C GLU A 132 11.06 -2.35 4.74
N VAL A 133 9.74 -2.14 4.88
CA VAL A 133 8.72 -3.09 4.40
C VAL A 133 7.91 -2.34 3.35
N ILE A 134 8.16 -2.68 2.09
CA ILE A 134 7.59 -2.01 0.92
C ILE A 134 6.36 -2.79 0.49
N ASN A 135 5.19 -2.17 0.64
CA ASN A 135 3.91 -2.75 0.27
C ASN A 135 3.58 -2.43 -1.19
N THR A 136 3.69 -3.42 -2.08
CA THR A 136 3.34 -3.28 -3.51
C THR A 136 1.94 -3.80 -3.83
N GLY A 137 1.09 -3.91 -2.80
CA GLY A 137 -0.29 -4.35 -2.96
C GLY A 137 -1.11 -3.35 -3.78
N ILE A 138 -1.82 -3.87 -4.78
CA ILE A 138 -2.79 -3.11 -5.58
C ILE A 138 -4.06 -3.94 -5.70
N ALA A 139 -5.22 -3.30 -5.59
CA ALA A 139 -6.50 -3.99 -5.70
C ALA A 139 -6.61 -4.75 -7.03
N ALA A 140 -7.25 -5.91 -6.97
CA ALA A 140 -7.50 -6.81 -8.11
C ALA A 140 -6.27 -7.37 -8.86
N LEU A 141 -5.03 -7.19 -8.35
CA LEU A 141 -3.88 -7.89 -8.92
C LEU A 141 -3.82 -9.36 -8.50
N ASN A 142 -3.27 -10.18 -9.39
CA ASN A 142 -3.07 -11.62 -9.25
C ASN A 142 -1.62 -12.02 -9.57
N SER A 143 -1.34 -13.32 -9.59
CA SER A 143 0.02 -13.85 -9.78
C SER A 143 0.71 -13.45 -11.10
N HIS A 144 -0.03 -13.06 -12.15
CA HIS A 144 0.56 -12.54 -13.38
C HIS A 144 1.27 -11.20 -13.15
N SER A 145 0.62 -10.28 -12.44
CA SER A 145 1.19 -8.97 -12.10
C SER A 145 2.34 -9.09 -11.11
N LEU A 146 2.24 -10.03 -10.17
CA LEU A 146 3.34 -10.29 -9.23
C LEU A 146 4.60 -10.77 -9.95
N LEU A 147 4.45 -11.65 -10.96
CA LEU A 147 5.57 -12.11 -11.78
C LEU A 147 6.17 -10.97 -12.61
N ASP A 148 5.34 -10.08 -13.15
CA ASP A 148 5.79 -8.90 -13.90
C ASP A 148 6.63 -7.93 -13.04
N PHE A 149 6.29 -7.77 -11.76
CA PHE A 149 7.05 -6.93 -10.84
C PHE A 149 8.43 -7.47 -10.46
N MET A 150 8.73 -8.75 -10.70
CA MET A 150 9.91 -9.40 -10.14
C MET A 150 11.23 -8.73 -10.54
N ASP A 151 11.40 -8.37 -11.81
CA ASP A 151 12.68 -7.82 -12.27
C ASP A 151 12.96 -6.47 -11.62
N GLU A 152 11.95 -5.60 -11.53
CA GLU A 152 12.04 -4.29 -10.88
C GLU A 152 12.20 -4.39 -9.37
N VAL A 153 11.54 -5.37 -8.71
CA VAL A 153 11.71 -5.65 -7.29
C VAL A 153 13.15 -6.12 -6.99
N LEU A 154 13.67 -7.05 -7.79
CA LEU A 154 15.03 -7.59 -7.61
C LEU A 154 16.10 -6.52 -7.86
N GLU A 155 15.89 -5.59 -8.79
CA GLU A 155 16.78 -4.44 -9.02
C GLU A 155 16.96 -3.58 -7.74
N GLN A 156 15.94 -3.53 -6.87
CA GLN A 156 16.00 -2.80 -5.61
C GLN A 156 16.75 -3.53 -4.48
N LYS A 157 17.40 -4.67 -4.77
CA LYS A 157 18.25 -5.45 -3.84
C LYS A 157 17.54 -5.83 -2.52
N PRO A 158 16.38 -6.53 -2.60
CA PRO A 158 15.66 -6.99 -1.43
C PRO A 158 16.48 -7.97 -0.61
N ASP A 159 16.30 -7.96 0.72
CA ASP A 159 16.77 -9.02 1.61
C ASP A 159 15.73 -10.12 1.80
N ALA A 160 14.46 -9.84 1.51
CA ALA A 160 13.40 -10.84 1.48
C ALA A 160 12.21 -10.37 0.61
N ILE A 161 11.45 -11.33 0.10
CA ILE A 161 10.16 -11.09 -0.56
C ILE A 161 9.07 -11.83 0.22
N MET A 162 7.96 -11.15 0.47
CA MET A 162 6.76 -11.69 1.11
C MET A 162 5.60 -11.72 0.12
N ILE A 163 4.83 -12.79 0.10
CA ILE A 163 3.69 -12.94 -0.83
C ILE A 163 2.42 -13.31 -0.07
N TYR A 164 1.35 -12.53 -0.26
CA TYR A 164 -0.02 -12.90 0.09
C TYR A 164 -0.90 -12.60 -1.14
N ALA A 165 -1.14 -13.63 -1.97
CA ALA A 165 -1.84 -13.46 -3.24
C ALA A 165 -2.52 -14.75 -3.70
N GLY A 166 -3.70 -14.63 -4.30
CA GLY A 166 -4.43 -15.74 -4.92
C GLY A 166 -5.95 -15.57 -4.93
N HIS A 167 -6.51 -14.60 -4.20
CA HIS A 167 -7.94 -14.28 -4.27
C HIS A 167 -8.40 -13.82 -5.68
N ASN A 168 -7.48 -13.25 -6.46
CA ASN A 168 -7.79 -12.58 -7.72
C ASN A 168 -7.39 -13.40 -8.97
N GLU A 169 -7.02 -14.68 -8.86
CA GLU A 169 -6.60 -15.48 -10.03
C GLU A 169 -7.72 -15.70 -11.05
N PHE A 170 -8.98 -15.59 -10.62
CA PHE A 170 -10.14 -15.69 -11.49
C PHE A 170 -10.49 -14.34 -12.11
N TYR A 171 -10.88 -13.37 -11.29
CA TYR A 171 -11.45 -12.10 -11.77
C TYR A 171 -10.49 -10.92 -11.75
N GLY A 172 -9.33 -11.04 -11.12
CA GLY A 172 -8.30 -10.00 -11.16
C GLY A 172 -7.81 -9.72 -12.56
N ALA A 173 -7.02 -8.66 -12.71
CA ALA A 173 -6.55 -8.24 -14.03
C ALA A 173 -5.72 -9.37 -14.66
N LEU A 174 -6.03 -9.73 -15.90
CA LEU A 174 -5.45 -10.86 -16.64
C LEU A 174 -5.82 -12.23 -16.07
N GLY A 175 -6.79 -12.29 -15.16
CA GLY A 175 -7.30 -13.50 -14.52
C GLY A 175 -8.06 -14.38 -15.50
N ALA A 176 -8.20 -15.67 -15.14
CA ALA A 176 -8.74 -16.68 -16.03
C ALA A 176 -10.21 -16.47 -16.46
N ALA A 177 -10.96 -15.68 -15.69
CA ALA A 177 -12.38 -15.37 -15.86
C ALA A 177 -12.65 -13.85 -15.94
N SER A 178 -11.62 -13.02 -16.12
CA SER A 178 -11.71 -11.57 -16.10
C SER A 178 -12.12 -10.98 -17.45
N THR A 179 -12.79 -9.82 -17.44
CA THR A 179 -12.96 -8.96 -18.62
C THR A 179 -11.65 -8.27 -19.03
N GLU A 180 -10.80 -7.93 -18.06
CA GLU A 180 -9.45 -7.41 -18.28
C GLU A 180 -8.52 -8.55 -18.71
N SER A 181 -8.68 -9.07 -19.92
CA SER A 181 -7.99 -10.27 -20.41
C SER A 181 -7.32 -10.06 -21.76
N LEU A 182 -6.17 -10.74 -21.95
CA LEU A 182 -5.47 -10.88 -23.23
C LEU A 182 -5.66 -12.29 -23.83
N GLY A 183 -6.69 -13.00 -23.36
CA GLY A 183 -6.97 -14.38 -23.70
C GLY A 183 -6.37 -15.40 -22.72
N PRO A 184 -6.58 -16.70 -22.97
CA PRO A 184 -6.31 -17.75 -22.00
C PRO A 184 -4.85 -18.21 -21.93
N SER A 185 -3.99 -17.72 -22.82
CA SER A 185 -2.62 -18.24 -22.99
C SER A 185 -1.62 -17.47 -22.11
N ARG A 186 -1.08 -18.13 -21.08
CA ARG A 186 -0.06 -17.55 -20.19
C ARG A 186 1.11 -16.89 -20.93
N TRP A 187 1.64 -17.52 -21.99
CA TRP A 187 2.79 -16.99 -22.72
C TRP A 187 2.46 -15.69 -23.49
N ILE A 188 1.22 -15.52 -23.96
CA ILE A 188 0.76 -14.28 -24.60
C ILE A 188 0.74 -13.16 -23.56
N ILE A 189 0.14 -13.42 -22.39
CA ILE A 189 0.08 -12.46 -21.28
C ILE A 189 1.49 -11.98 -20.92
N LYS A 190 2.42 -12.92 -20.69
CA LYS A 190 3.81 -12.60 -20.40
C LYS A 190 4.51 -11.80 -21.50
N SER A 191 4.30 -12.18 -22.76
CA SER A 191 4.96 -11.52 -23.89
C SER A 191 4.45 -10.09 -24.05
N TYR A 192 3.15 -9.87 -23.86
CA TYR A 192 2.56 -8.53 -23.85
C TYR A 192 3.16 -7.66 -22.74
N LEU A 193 3.19 -8.17 -21.50
CA LEU A 193 3.72 -7.42 -20.36
C LEU A 193 5.21 -7.06 -20.55
N ALA A 194 6.03 -8.01 -21.02
CA ALA A 194 7.42 -7.74 -21.37
C ALA A 194 7.56 -6.69 -22.49
N ALA A 195 6.62 -6.68 -23.45
CA ALA A 195 6.62 -5.74 -24.57
C ALA A 195 6.22 -4.31 -24.16
N LEU A 196 5.56 -4.10 -23.01
CA LEU A 196 5.23 -2.76 -22.50
C LEU A 196 6.48 -1.90 -22.20
N ASN A 197 7.67 -2.51 -22.13
CA ASN A 197 8.94 -1.79 -22.02
C ASN A 197 9.35 -1.03 -23.29
N PHE A 198 8.71 -1.30 -24.44
CA PHE A 198 8.94 -0.58 -25.69
C PHE A 198 7.95 0.58 -25.84
N LYS A 199 8.46 1.79 -26.09
CA LYS A 199 7.63 2.98 -26.32
C LYS A 199 6.74 2.82 -27.55
N THR A 200 7.20 2.07 -28.55
CA THR A 200 6.40 1.68 -29.72
C THR A 200 5.16 0.89 -29.34
N VAL A 201 5.24 -0.01 -28.34
CA VAL A 201 4.08 -0.81 -27.88
C VAL A 201 3.09 0.06 -27.11
N LEU A 202 3.59 0.98 -26.27
CA LEU A 202 2.74 1.98 -25.62
C LEU A 202 2.02 2.85 -26.65
N TRP A 203 2.74 3.33 -27.67
CA TRP A 203 2.16 4.09 -28.77
C TRP A 203 1.07 3.31 -29.52
N VAL A 204 1.32 2.04 -29.88
CA VAL A 204 0.30 1.20 -30.51
C VAL A 204 -0.92 1.03 -29.60
N ARG A 205 -0.71 0.73 -28.31
CA ARG A 205 -1.80 0.63 -27.33
C ARG A 205 -2.63 1.91 -27.30
N ASP A 206 -1.99 3.06 -27.19
CA ASP A 206 -2.65 4.35 -27.08
C ASP A 206 -3.45 4.66 -28.36
N VAL A 207 -2.85 4.47 -29.54
CA VAL A 207 -3.53 4.62 -30.85
C VAL A 207 -4.73 3.67 -30.97
N THR A 208 -4.59 2.41 -30.56
CA THR A 208 -5.72 1.46 -30.61
C THR A 208 -6.85 1.87 -29.66
N SER A 209 -6.53 2.38 -28.48
CA SER A 209 -7.51 2.86 -27.51
C SER A 209 -8.22 4.13 -28.01
N ASP A 210 -7.49 5.06 -28.64
CA ASP A 210 -8.03 6.27 -29.25
C ASP A 210 -8.96 5.94 -30.41
N PHE A 211 -8.55 5.00 -31.26
CA PHE A 211 -9.35 4.52 -32.37
C PHE A 211 -10.64 3.84 -31.90
N GLN A 212 -10.57 3.01 -30.85
CA GLN A 212 -11.75 2.39 -30.24
C GLN A 212 -12.70 3.44 -29.66
N ARG A 213 -12.18 4.44 -28.94
CA ARG A 213 -12.98 5.57 -28.41
C ARG A 213 -13.65 6.35 -29.54
N TRP A 214 -12.90 6.68 -30.58
CA TRP A 214 -13.43 7.38 -31.76
C TRP A 214 -14.53 6.57 -32.47
N LEU A 215 -14.32 5.27 -32.69
CA LEU A 215 -15.35 4.38 -33.25
C LEU A 215 -16.62 4.33 -32.39
N ALA A 216 -16.49 4.34 -31.06
CA ALA A 216 -17.64 4.39 -30.16
C ALA A 216 -18.43 5.70 -30.32
N THR A 217 -17.74 6.84 -30.46
CA THR A 217 -18.40 8.14 -30.71
C THR A 217 -19.16 8.18 -32.03
N LEU A 218 -18.62 7.57 -33.10
CA LEU A 218 -19.29 7.49 -34.40
C LEU A 218 -20.54 6.60 -34.40
N ARG A 219 -20.58 5.59 -33.53
CA ARG A 219 -21.72 4.66 -33.45
C ARG A 219 -22.88 5.20 -32.63
N SER A 220 -22.80 6.43 -32.12
CA SER A 220 -23.73 6.98 -31.12
C SER A 220 -23.97 6.01 -29.95
N ALA A 221 -23.00 5.12 -29.71
CA ALA A 221 -23.01 4.27 -28.54
C ALA A 221 -22.61 5.19 -27.39
N ALA A 222 -23.57 5.51 -26.51
CA ALA A 222 -23.21 6.05 -25.20
C ALA A 222 -22.07 5.18 -24.64
N PRO A 223 -21.04 5.78 -23.99
CA PRO A 223 -20.04 4.97 -23.32
C PRO A 223 -20.80 3.94 -22.49
N ALA A 224 -20.51 2.66 -22.69
CA ALA A 224 -21.13 1.59 -21.92
C ALA A 224 -20.78 1.85 -20.46
N HIS A 225 -21.62 2.60 -19.75
CA HIS A 225 -21.51 2.74 -18.31
C HIS A 225 -21.64 1.31 -17.80
N SER A 226 -20.57 0.82 -17.19
CA SER A 226 -20.62 -0.46 -16.50
C SER A 226 -21.86 -0.43 -15.60
N GLN A 227 -22.70 -1.46 -15.73
CA GLN A 227 -23.81 -1.67 -14.82
C GLN A 227 -23.35 -1.90 -13.37
N TYR A 228 -22.05 -2.13 -13.17
CA TYR A 228 -21.43 -2.37 -11.88
C TYR A 228 -20.73 -1.11 -11.37
N ALA A 229 -21.02 -0.73 -10.13
CA ALA A 229 -20.42 0.42 -9.46
C ALA A 229 -19.06 0.10 -8.77
N THR A 230 -18.71 -1.19 -8.65
CA THR A 230 -17.48 -1.64 -7.98
C THR A 230 -16.46 -2.11 -9.01
N LEU A 231 -15.17 -1.88 -8.73
CA LEU A 231 -14.07 -2.35 -9.59
C LEU A 231 -14.19 -3.84 -9.87
N MET A 232 -14.43 -4.65 -8.83
CA MET A 232 -14.53 -6.08 -9.00
C MET A 232 -15.76 -6.51 -9.82
N GLY A 233 -16.88 -5.79 -9.74
CA GLY A 233 -18.04 -6.04 -10.60
C GLY A 233 -17.73 -5.79 -12.08
N GLU A 234 -16.99 -4.73 -12.40
CA GLU A 234 -16.53 -4.43 -13.77
C GLU A 234 -15.63 -5.52 -14.36
N MET A 235 -14.87 -6.21 -13.50
CA MET A 235 -13.83 -7.14 -13.93
C MET A 235 -14.33 -8.55 -14.27
N ILE A 236 -15.64 -8.81 -14.21
CA ILE A 236 -16.16 -10.18 -14.30
C ILE A 236 -16.62 -10.51 -15.70
N GLY A 237 -15.91 -11.45 -16.31
CA GLY A 237 -16.28 -12.05 -17.58
C GLY A 237 -17.15 -13.28 -17.36
N GLU A 238 -16.55 -14.38 -16.88
CA GLU A 238 -17.25 -15.64 -16.64
C GLU A 238 -17.79 -15.72 -15.21
N GLN A 239 -19.08 -15.40 -15.01
CA GLN A 239 -19.70 -15.41 -13.68
C GLN A 239 -19.74 -16.81 -13.02
N ASN A 240 -19.93 -17.87 -13.82
CA ASN A 240 -20.15 -19.23 -13.32
C ASN A 240 -18.91 -20.12 -13.54
N VAL A 241 -17.88 -19.96 -12.71
CA VAL A 241 -16.68 -20.80 -12.76
C VAL A 241 -16.88 -22.07 -11.92
N VAL A 242 -17.43 -23.08 -12.58
CA VAL A 242 -17.77 -24.39 -11.97
C VAL A 242 -16.52 -25.06 -11.38
N TYR A 243 -16.68 -25.70 -10.22
CA TYR A 243 -15.61 -26.44 -9.54
C TYR A 243 -15.01 -27.51 -10.46
N ASN A 244 -13.68 -27.54 -10.58
CA ASN A 244 -12.94 -28.40 -11.50
C ASN A 244 -13.31 -28.23 -13.00
N GLY A 245 -13.97 -27.14 -13.41
CA GLY A 245 -14.21 -26.79 -14.82
C GLY A 245 -12.94 -26.36 -15.58
N ALA A 246 -13.07 -26.03 -16.87
CA ALA A 246 -11.92 -25.64 -17.70
C ALA A 246 -11.24 -24.36 -17.21
N THR A 247 -12.01 -23.30 -16.95
CA THR A 247 -11.52 -22.02 -16.41
C THR A 247 -10.90 -22.19 -15.02
N TYR A 248 -11.49 -23.04 -14.18
CA TYR A 248 -10.95 -23.41 -12.87
C TYR A 248 -9.57 -24.06 -12.96
N ARG A 249 -9.42 -25.08 -13.82
CA ARG A 249 -8.12 -25.76 -14.00
C ARG A 249 -7.07 -24.83 -14.60
N ARG A 250 -7.46 -23.93 -15.52
CA ARG A 250 -6.57 -22.92 -16.10
C ARG A 250 -6.04 -21.96 -15.04
N ALA A 251 -6.92 -21.41 -14.19
CA ALA A 251 -6.53 -20.53 -13.10
C ALA A 251 -5.51 -21.20 -12.16
N LYS A 252 -5.78 -22.45 -11.74
CA LYS A 252 -4.85 -23.26 -10.95
C LYS A 252 -3.49 -23.41 -11.64
N GLN A 253 -3.49 -23.79 -12.91
CA GLN A 253 -2.27 -24.00 -13.69
C GLN A 253 -1.45 -22.71 -13.81
N HIS A 254 -2.08 -21.59 -14.15
CA HIS A 254 -1.40 -20.29 -14.26
C HIS A 254 -0.82 -19.86 -12.91
N TYR A 255 -1.60 -19.99 -11.85
CA TYR A 255 -1.16 -19.65 -10.49
C TYR A 255 0.08 -20.45 -10.09
N GLN A 256 0.05 -21.77 -10.26
CA GLN A 256 1.20 -22.63 -10.00
C GLN A 256 2.43 -22.22 -10.84
N GLN A 257 2.27 -22.09 -12.15
CA GLN A 257 3.39 -21.74 -13.05
C GLN A 257 3.97 -20.35 -12.76
N ASN A 258 3.13 -19.39 -12.35
CA ASN A 258 3.60 -18.05 -11.96
C ASN A 258 4.36 -18.09 -10.63
N LEU A 259 3.89 -18.84 -9.63
CA LEU A 259 4.60 -19.00 -8.37
C LEU A 259 5.95 -19.70 -8.56
N GLU A 260 6.00 -20.77 -9.36
CA GLU A 260 7.25 -21.46 -9.70
C GLU A 260 8.26 -20.48 -10.30
N GLU A 261 7.86 -19.68 -11.29
CA GLU A 261 8.76 -18.73 -11.94
C GLU A 261 9.18 -17.57 -11.01
N ILE A 262 8.29 -17.11 -10.13
CA ILE A 262 8.64 -16.12 -9.08
C ILE A 262 9.73 -16.69 -8.17
N PHE A 263 9.58 -17.94 -7.71
CA PHE A 263 10.55 -18.60 -6.83
C PHE A 263 11.87 -18.88 -7.55
N GLU A 264 11.83 -19.28 -8.82
CA GLU A 264 13.03 -19.46 -9.65
C GLU A 264 13.83 -18.16 -9.76
N ARG A 265 13.17 -17.03 -10.08
CA ARG A 265 13.84 -15.72 -10.20
C ARG A 265 14.43 -15.26 -8.87
N ALA A 266 13.68 -15.40 -7.77
CA ALA A 266 14.16 -15.03 -6.45
C ALA A 266 15.34 -15.91 -6.00
N HIS A 267 15.27 -17.22 -6.25
CA HIS A 267 16.36 -18.16 -5.95
C HIS A 267 17.62 -17.84 -6.75
N ALA A 268 17.49 -17.57 -8.06
CA ALA A 268 18.61 -17.16 -8.91
C ALA A 268 19.28 -15.86 -8.42
N ALA A 269 18.50 -14.95 -7.82
CA ALA A 269 19.00 -13.72 -7.21
C ALA A 269 19.49 -13.89 -5.76
N ASN A 270 19.45 -15.10 -5.18
CA ASN A 270 19.74 -15.38 -3.78
C ASN A 270 18.88 -14.57 -2.78
N VAL A 271 17.63 -14.31 -3.14
CA VAL A 271 16.67 -13.58 -2.30
C VAL A 271 15.69 -14.57 -1.68
N PRO A 272 15.62 -14.67 -0.34
CA PRO A 272 14.65 -15.56 0.30
C PRO A 272 13.22 -15.05 0.10
N VAL A 273 12.32 -15.99 -0.18
CA VAL A 273 10.87 -15.74 -0.30
C VAL A 273 10.17 -16.37 0.89
N ILE A 274 9.09 -15.73 1.35
CA ILE A 274 8.11 -16.33 2.26
C ILE A 274 6.71 -16.08 1.70
N ILE A 275 5.90 -17.13 1.59
CA ILE A 275 4.55 -17.06 1.02
C ILE A 275 3.51 -17.42 2.07
N SER A 276 2.36 -16.77 2.06
CA SER A 276 1.28 -17.04 2.99
C SER A 276 0.17 -17.85 2.35
N GLU A 277 -0.38 -18.81 3.12
CA GLU A 277 -1.72 -19.34 2.86
C GLU A 277 -2.76 -18.20 2.84
N LEU A 278 -3.85 -18.44 2.13
CA LEU A 278 -4.97 -17.52 1.95
C LEU A 278 -6.08 -17.84 2.93
N VAL A 279 -6.73 -16.80 3.43
CA VAL A 279 -7.86 -16.87 4.36
C VAL A 279 -9.03 -16.06 3.85
N SER A 280 -10.24 -16.49 4.18
CA SER A 280 -11.49 -15.80 3.86
C SER A 280 -12.55 -16.11 4.89
N ASN A 281 -13.64 -15.34 4.88
CA ASN A 281 -14.80 -15.63 5.71
C ASN A 281 -15.51 -16.86 5.16
N VAL A 282 -15.57 -17.91 5.98
CA VAL A 282 -16.23 -19.17 5.61
C VAL A 282 -17.51 -19.38 6.39
N ARG A 283 -17.63 -18.81 7.59
CA ARG A 283 -18.75 -19.03 8.50
C ARG A 283 -19.90 -18.04 8.28
N ASP A 284 -19.59 -16.76 8.19
CA ASP A 284 -20.57 -15.67 8.21
C ASP A 284 -20.88 -15.11 6.81
N HIS A 285 -20.39 -15.77 5.76
CA HIS A 285 -20.65 -15.40 4.38
C HIS A 285 -21.10 -16.60 3.54
N ALA A 286 -22.39 -16.61 3.19
CA ALA A 286 -22.98 -17.62 2.31
C ALA A 286 -22.32 -17.61 0.91
N PRO A 287 -22.40 -18.71 0.14
CA PRO A 287 -21.99 -18.70 -1.27
C PRO A 287 -22.75 -17.63 -2.07
N PHE A 288 -22.05 -16.88 -2.92
CA PHE A 288 -22.68 -15.84 -3.75
C PHE A 288 -23.57 -16.45 -4.83
N VAL A 289 -23.06 -17.47 -5.53
CA VAL A 289 -23.82 -18.17 -6.57
C VAL A 289 -23.68 -19.67 -6.36
N SER A 290 -24.82 -20.34 -6.26
CA SER A 290 -24.90 -21.77 -5.98
C SER A 290 -25.52 -22.49 -7.18
N VAL A 291 -24.76 -23.40 -7.78
CA VAL A 291 -25.21 -24.21 -8.93
C VAL A 291 -24.94 -25.68 -8.61
N ALA A 292 -26.00 -26.49 -8.61
CA ALA A 292 -25.88 -27.94 -8.58
C ALA A 292 -25.43 -28.47 -9.95
N THR A 293 -24.60 -29.50 -9.95
CA THR A 293 -24.17 -30.22 -11.16
C THR A 293 -24.31 -31.72 -10.92
N ASP A 294 -24.25 -32.53 -11.98
CA ASP A 294 -24.30 -33.99 -11.86
C ASP A 294 -23.22 -34.56 -10.91
N ARG A 295 -22.11 -33.84 -10.73
CA ARG A 295 -20.96 -34.28 -9.91
C ARG A 295 -20.86 -33.61 -8.55
N TYR A 296 -21.51 -32.47 -8.35
CA TYR A 296 -21.30 -31.64 -7.16
C TYR A 296 -22.63 -31.05 -6.66
N PRO A 297 -22.88 -31.08 -5.34
CA PRO A 297 -24.08 -30.48 -4.76
C PRO A 297 -24.04 -28.95 -4.87
N SER A 298 -25.20 -28.32 -4.71
CA SER A 298 -25.30 -26.86 -4.63
C SER A 298 -24.57 -26.32 -3.39
N ALA A 299 -23.85 -25.21 -3.55
CA ALA A 299 -23.01 -24.64 -2.49
C ALA A 299 -23.82 -24.22 -1.25
N ASP A 300 -25.00 -23.63 -1.45
CA ASP A 300 -25.92 -23.20 -0.38
C ASP A 300 -26.44 -24.38 0.47
N ILE A 301 -26.68 -25.55 -0.13
CA ILE A 301 -27.07 -26.76 0.60
C ILE A 301 -25.95 -27.19 1.54
N VAL A 302 -24.70 -27.21 1.05
CA VAL A 302 -23.53 -27.57 1.87
C VAL A 302 -23.27 -26.52 2.96
N PHE A 303 -23.54 -25.24 2.68
CA PHE A 303 -23.44 -24.17 3.68
C PHE A 303 -24.46 -24.36 4.81
N ARG A 304 -25.73 -24.67 4.48
CA ARG A 304 -26.76 -24.97 5.49
C ARG A 304 -26.41 -26.21 6.31
N GLN A 305 -25.83 -27.24 5.69
CA GLN A 305 -25.33 -28.41 6.42
C GLN A 305 -24.24 -28.00 7.43
N ALA A 306 -23.33 -27.10 7.06
CA ALA A 306 -22.32 -26.58 7.97
C ALA A 306 -22.92 -25.86 9.18
N GLN A 307 -23.99 -25.07 8.98
CA GLN A 307 -24.72 -24.40 10.06
C GLN A 307 -25.39 -25.38 11.02
N VAL A 308 -25.98 -26.47 10.50
CA VAL A 308 -26.56 -27.54 11.33
C VAL A 308 -25.47 -28.20 12.18
N LEU A 309 -24.34 -28.59 11.56
CA LEU A 309 -23.21 -29.18 12.27
C LEU A 309 -22.63 -28.23 13.33
N GLU A 310 -22.61 -26.91 13.06
CA GLU A 310 -22.20 -25.90 14.03
C GLU A 310 -23.16 -25.83 15.23
N ALA A 311 -24.48 -25.83 14.97
CA ALA A 311 -25.50 -25.80 16.00
C ALA A 311 -25.47 -27.05 16.89
N GLU A 312 -25.06 -28.20 16.35
CA GLU A 312 -24.86 -29.46 17.08
C GLU A 312 -23.51 -29.53 17.83
N GLY A 313 -22.69 -28.47 17.76
CA GLY A 313 -21.36 -28.44 18.41
C GLY A 313 -20.29 -29.27 17.68
N GLN A 314 -20.56 -29.76 16.47
CA GLN A 314 -19.64 -30.56 15.65
C GLN A 314 -18.69 -29.67 14.83
N TYR A 315 -17.94 -28.80 15.52
CA TYR A 315 -17.19 -27.71 14.87
C TYR A 315 -16.15 -28.17 13.84
N GLY A 316 -15.50 -29.32 14.03
CA GLY A 316 -14.56 -29.86 13.05
C GLY A 316 -15.22 -30.24 11.73
N GLN A 317 -16.42 -30.83 11.78
CA GLN A 317 -17.21 -31.18 10.61
C GLN A 317 -17.84 -29.95 9.97
N ALA A 318 -18.38 -29.04 10.79
CA ALA A 318 -18.91 -27.74 10.34
C ALA A 318 -17.85 -26.97 9.55
N ARG A 319 -16.62 -26.89 10.06
CA ARG A 319 -15.50 -26.24 9.37
C ARG A 319 -15.23 -26.86 8.00
N ALA A 320 -15.17 -28.18 7.91
CA ALA A 320 -14.96 -28.88 6.64
C ALA A 320 -16.09 -28.58 5.63
N ALA A 321 -17.35 -28.57 6.10
CA ALA A 321 -18.51 -28.24 5.29
C ALA A 321 -18.51 -26.77 4.83
N TYR A 322 -18.16 -25.82 5.69
CA TYR A 322 -18.03 -24.40 5.33
C TYR A 322 -16.96 -24.19 4.23
N TYR A 323 -15.78 -24.81 4.37
CA TYR A 323 -14.77 -24.76 3.32
C TYR A 323 -15.25 -25.40 2.02
N ARG A 324 -15.98 -26.52 2.11
CA ARG A 324 -16.54 -27.17 0.93
C ARG A 324 -17.58 -26.30 0.23
N ALA A 325 -18.44 -25.62 0.98
CA ALA A 325 -19.42 -24.67 0.45
C ALA A 325 -18.74 -23.51 -0.28
N LYS A 326 -17.71 -22.90 0.33
CA LYS A 326 -16.87 -21.89 -0.34
C LYS A 326 -16.26 -22.41 -1.65
N ASP A 327 -15.76 -23.65 -1.65
CA ASP A 327 -15.18 -24.27 -2.83
C ASP A 327 -16.23 -24.67 -3.89
N LEU A 328 -17.50 -24.71 -3.55
CA LEU A 328 -18.59 -24.94 -4.50
C LEU A 328 -19.23 -23.65 -5.03
N ASP A 329 -19.00 -22.52 -4.36
CA ASP A 329 -19.42 -21.19 -4.83
C ASP A 329 -18.86 -20.93 -6.24
N VAL A 330 -19.74 -20.86 -7.24
CA VAL A 330 -19.30 -20.73 -8.64
C VAL A 330 -18.88 -19.31 -8.97
N LEU A 331 -19.21 -18.33 -8.12
CA LEU A 331 -18.69 -16.98 -8.18
C LEU A 331 -17.41 -16.89 -7.32
N ARG A 332 -16.27 -17.05 -7.98
CA ARG A 332 -14.94 -17.30 -7.37
C ARG A 332 -14.25 -16.06 -6.79
N PHE A 333 -14.96 -15.27 -6.00
CA PHE A 333 -14.37 -14.14 -5.26
C PHE A 333 -13.49 -14.58 -4.09
N ARG A 334 -13.78 -15.73 -3.49
CA ARG A 334 -12.94 -16.35 -2.48
C ARG A 334 -12.02 -17.39 -3.12
N ALA A 335 -10.73 -17.35 -2.79
CA ALA A 335 -9.78 -18.37 -3.24
C ALA A 335 -10.23 -19.78 -2.78
N PRO A 336 -10.21 -20.79 -3.67
CA PRO A 336 -10.52 -22.17 -3.30
C PRO A 336 -9.42 -22.80 -2.45
N GLN A 337 -9.73 -23.86 -1.69
CA GLN A 337 -8.71 -24.58 -0.89
C GLN A 337 -7.55 -25.11 -1.75
N ALA A 338 -7.83 -25.45 -3.02
CA ALA A 338 -6.82 -25.85 -3.99
C ALA A 338 -5.69 -24.85 -4.20
N PHE A 339 -5.88 -23.55 -3.93
CA PHE A 339 -4.79 -22.58 -4.01
C PHE A 339 -3.84 -22.69 -2.82
N ASN A 340 -4.35 -22.95 -1.61
CA ASN A 340 -3.50 -23.23 -0.45
C ASN A 340 -2.72 -24.54 -0.64
N GLU A 341 -3.30 -25.55 -1.31
CA GLU A 341 -2.59 -26.75 -1.73
C GLU A 341 -1.43 -26.42 -2.68
N ILE A 342 -1.69 -25.67 -3.76
CA ILE A 342 -0.66 -25.24 -4.71
C ILE A 342 0.45 -24.44 -4.01
N ILE A 343 0.11 -23.54 -3.08
CA ILE A 343 1.11 -22.78 -2.31
C ILE A 343 2.02 -23.74 -1.57
N ARG A 344 1.47 -24.71 -0.81
CA ARG A 344 2.28 -25.66 -0.03
C ARG A 344 3.14 -26.56 -0.91
N GLU A 345 2.59 -27.11 -1.99
CA GLU A 345 3.29 -27.99 -2.92
C GLU A 345 4.43 -27.26 -3.63
N THR A 346 4.14 -26.07 -4.17
CA THR A 346 5.13 -25.27 -4.89
C THR A 346 6.22 -24.76 -3.93
N ALA A 347 5.84 -24.29 -2.75
CA ALA A 347 6.80 -23.81 -1.77
C ALA A 347 7.71 -24.94 -1.27
N ALA A 348 7.19 -26.16 -1.06
CA ALA A 348 8.00 -27.32 -0.69
C ALA A 348 9.04 -27.67 -1.77
N LYS A 349 8.66 -27.62 -3.06
CA LYS A 349 9.56 -27.85 -4.20
C LYS A 349 10.77 -26.89 -4.20
N PHE A 350 10.58 -25.65 -3.77
CA PHE A 350 11.61 -24.60 -3.75
C PHE A 350 12.20 -24.32 -2.37
N ASN A 351 11.84 -25.10 -1.34
CA ASN A 351 12.19 -24.86 0.06
C ASN A 351 11.86 -23.42 0.53
N VAL A 352 10.72 -22.91 0.07
CA VAL A 352 10.18 -21.61 0.46
C VAL A 352 9.33 -21.79 1.72
N PRO A 353 9.56 -21.04 2.81
CA PRO A 353 8.69 -21.02 3.98
C PRO A 353 7.25 -20.63 3.65
N VAL A 354 6.29 -21.36 4.24
CA VAL A 354 4.86 -21.07 4.16
C VAL A 354 4.37 -20.52 5.50
N VAL A 355 3.77 -19.33 5.50
CA VAL A 355 3.06 -18.79 6.67
C VAL A 355 1.76 -19.56 6.84
N PRO A 356 1.54 -20.25 7.97
CA PRO A 356 0.36 -21.08 8.22
C PRO A 356 -0.85 -20.22 8.61
N MET A 357 -1.22 -19.30 7.71
CA MET A 357 -2.20 -18.24 7.95
C MET A 357 -3.58 -18.81 8.23
N GLN A 358 -3.97 -19.87 7.52
CA GLN A 358 -5.28 -20.49 7.73
C GLN A 358 -5.42 -21.01 9.16
N SER A 359 -4.45 -21.79 9.63
CA SER A 359 -4.46 -22.30 11.00
C SER A 359 -4.36 -21.18 12.05
N SER A 360 -3.69 -20.06 11.72
CA SER A 360 -3.56 -18.90 12.60
C SER A 360 -4.91 -18.20 12.79
N PHE A 361 -5.66 -18.00 11.70
CA PHE A 361 -7.00 -17.44 11.74
C PHE A 361 -8.01 -18.39 12.41
N GLU A 362 -7.95 -19.69 12.11
CA GLU A 362 -8.81 -20.69 12.77
C GLU A 362 -8.60 -20.67 14.29
N LYS A 363 -7.34 -20.68 14.77
CA LYS A 363 -7.04 -20.62 16.21
C LYS A 363 -7.53 -19.33 16.88
N ALA A 364 -7.54 -18.21 16.15
CA ALA A 364 -7.99 -16.92 16.65
C ALA A 364 -9.52 -16.74 16.54
N SER A 365 -10.21 -17.65 15.86
CA SER A 365 -11.66 -17.60 15.68
C SER A 365 -12.39 -18.51 16.68
N PRO A 366 -13.54 -18.06 17.20
CA PRO A 366 -14.43 -18.91 18.00
C PRO A 366 -14.68 -20.25 17.30
N ASN A 367 -14.53 -21.34 18.05
CA ASN A 367 -14.76 -22.71 17.57
C ASN A 367 -13.92 -23.15 16.36
N GLY A 368 -12.87 -22.40 16.00
CA GLY A 368 -12.08 -22.71 14.81
C GLY A 368 -12.73 -22.28 13.48
N LEU A 369 -13.75 -21.43 13.51
CA LEU A 369 -14.55 -21.05 12.33
C LEU A 369 -14.29 -19.58 11.93
N ILE A 370 -13.55 -19.37 10.84
CA ILE A 370 -13.18 -18.01 10.38
C ILE A 370 -14.43 -17.24 9.96
N GLY A 371 -14.69 -16.12 10.63
CA GLY A 371 -15.92 -15.35 10.51
C GLY A 371 -15.74 -13.85 10.73
N ALA A 372 -16.84 -13.18 11.07
CA ALA A 372 -16.96 -11.73 11.23
C ALA A 372 -16.06 -11.14 12.33
N ASN A 373 -15.52 -11.98 13.21
CA ASN A 373 -14.55 -11.55 14.22
C ASN A 373 -13.21 -11.10 13.63
N LEU A 374 -12.83 -11.63 12.45
CA LEU A 374 -11.57 -11.33 11.77
C LEU A 374 -11.73 -10.89 10.32
N MET A 375 -12.94 -11.00 9.76
CA MET A 375 -13.27 -10.63 8.38
C MET A 375 -14.43 -9.63 8.37
N LEU A 376 -14.32 -8.56 7.59
CA LEU A 376 -15.39 -7.57 7.43
C LEU A 376 -16.53 -8.09 6.56
N GLU A 377 -16.18 -8.87 5.54
CA GLU A 377 -17.08 -9.38 4.51
C GLU A 377 -16.54 -10.73 3.99
N HIS A 378 -16.60 -11.06 2.70
CA HIS A 378 -16.19 -12.38 2.20
C HIS A 378 -14.69 -12.69 2.32
N LEU A 379 -13.77 -11.71 2.25
CA LEU A 379 -12.32 -11.96 2.31
C LEU A 379 -11.45 -10.88 2.97
N HIS A 380 -11.93 -9.65 3.14
CA HIS A 380 -11.16 -8.53 3.64
C HIS A 380 -11.11 -8.54 5.17
N PRO A 381 -9.91 -8.54 5.77
CA PRO A 381 -9.78 -8.62 7.23
C PRO A 381 -10.31 -7.38 7.96
N THR A 382 -10.74 -7.59 9.21
CA THR A 382 -10.91 -6.49 10.19
C THR A 382 -9.55 -5.92 10.60
N VAL A 383 -9.54 -4.86 11.42
CA VAL A 383 -8.31 -4.36 12.08
C VAL A 383 -7.56 -5.50 12.79
N GLU A 384 -8.31 -6.34 13.51
CA GLU A 384 -7.78 -7.49 14.24
C GLU A 384 -7.23 -8.55 13.28
N GLY A 385 -7.94 -8.82 12.18
CA GLY A 385 -7.46 -9.72 11.12
C GLY A 385 -6.17 -9.22 10.46
N TYR A 386 -6.07 -7.93 10.16
CA TYR A 386 -4.84 -7.31 9.64
C TYR A 386 -3.68 -7.38 10.62
N ALA A 387 -3.95 -7.18 11.92
CA ALA A 387 -2.95 -7.37 12.95
C ALA A 387 -2.47 -8.83 13.01
N LEU A 388 -3.39 -9.79 12.90
CA LEU A 388 -3.07 -11.22 12.88
C LEU A 388 -2.20 -11.61 11.68
N ILE A 389 -2.47 -11.07 10.49
CA ILE A 389 -1.62 -11.27 9.31
C ILE A 389 -0.19 -10.79 9.59
N ALA A 390 -0.03 -9.58 10.13
CA ALA A 390 1.29 -9.05 10.48
C ALA A 390 2.01 -9.93 11.51
N ASN A 391 1.26 -10.47 12.48
CA ASN A 391 1.80 -11.34 13.52
C ASN A 391 2.27 -12.69 12.95
N ALA A 392 1.47 -13.34 12.11
CA ALA A 392 1.81 -14.61 11.51
C ALA A 392 3.04 -14.50 10.59
N PHE A 393 3.16 -13.41 9.82
CA PHE A 393 4.38 -13.12 9.06
C PHE A 393 5.58 -12.94 9.99
N PHE A 394 5.48 -12.09 11.03
CA PHE A 394 6.58 -11.88 11.98
C PHE A 394 7.06 -13.19 12.60
N ASP A 395 6.13 -14.01 13.10
CA ASP A 395 6.45 -15.27 13.78
C ASP A 395 7.10 -16.27 12.81
N SER A 396 6.63 -16.33 11.56
CA SER A 396 7.24 -17.19 10.54
C SER A 396 8.63 -16.69 10.13
N MET A 397 8.83 -15.38 9.98
CA MET A 397 10.17 -14.83 9.74
C MET A 397 11.15 -15.18 10.87
N GLN A 398 10.67 -15.14 12.11
CA GLN A 398 11.45 -15.49 13.29
C GLN A 398 11.81 -16.98 13.27
N GLN A 399 10.83 -17.84 13.06
CA GLN A 399 11.01 -19.29 12.98
C GLN A 399 12.03 -19.68 11.90
N HIS A 400 12.00 -19.00 10.76
CA HIS A 400 12.90 -19.25 9.62
C HIS A 400 14.16 -18.38 9.63
N ARG A 401 14.41 -17.61 10.70
CA ARG A 401 15.65 -16.83 10.92
C ARG A 401 16.00 -15.89 9.75
N LEU A 402 15.00 -15.26 9.13
CA LEU A 402 15.20 -14.51 7.88
C LEU A 402 16.10 -13.26 8.02
N ILE A 403 16.20 -12.66 9.20
CA ILE A 403 16.96 -11.41 9.43
C ILE A 403 18.36 -11.69 10.00
N THR A 404 18.42 -12.47 11.09
CA THR A 404 19.64 -12.94 11.73
C THR A 404 19.43 -14.38 12.22
N ALA A 405 20.53 -15.13 12.37
CA ALA A 405 20.48 -16.48 12.92
C ALA A 405 19.89 -16.51 14.35
N GLU A 406 20.23 -15.52 15.16
CA GLU A 406 19.68 -15.33 16.50
C GLU A 406 18.86 -14.04 16.56
N TRP A 407 17.57 -14.19 16.86
CA TRP A 407 16.68 -13.05 17.05
C TRP A 407 16.78 -12.53 18.49
N PRO A 408 16.74 -11.20 18.70
CA PRO A 408 16.93 -10.60 20.03
C PRO A 408 15.67 -10.74 20.89
N ALA A 409 15.44 -11.94 21.45
CA ALA A 409 14.22 -12.30 22.18
C ALA A 409 13.79 -11.26 23.25
N LYS A 410 14.76 -10.66 23.95
CA LYS A 410 14.50 -9.62 24.98
C LYS A 410 13.93 -8.30 24.41
N LYS A 411 14.11 -8.03 23.12
CA LYS A 411 13.60 -6.83 22.43
C LYS A 411 12.27 -7.08 21.72
N ILE A 412 11.92 -8.35 21.49
CA ILE A 412 10.66 -8.72 20.84
C ILE A 412 9.52 -8.43 21.80
N LYS A 413 8.65 -7.51 21.41
CA LYS A 413 7.41 -7.22 22.15
C LYS A 413 6.31 -8.18 21.70
N PRO A 414 5.45 -8.65 22.62
CA PRO A 414 4.37 -9.57 22.26
C PRO A 414 3.29 -8.86 21.42
N PRO A 415 2.48 -9.59 20.63
CA PRO A 415 1.36 -9.03 19.86
C PRO A 415 0.42 -8.12 20.69
N ALA A 416 0.14 -8.50 21.94
CA ALA A 416 -0.71 -7.73 22.86
C ALA A 416 -0.20 -6.31 23.13
N TYR A 417 1.12 -6.08 23.06
CA TYR A 417 1.69 -4.73 23.16
C TYR A 417 1.23 -3.86 21.99
N TYR A 418 1.26 -4.38 20.77
CA TYR A 418 0.86 -3.63 19.59
C TYR A 418 -0.65 -3.46 19.50
N ALA A 419 -1.44 -4.47 19.87
CA ALA A 419 -2.89 -4.34 19.97
C ALA A 419 -3.30 -3.17 20.90
N LYS A 420 -2.58 -2.98 22.00
CA LYS A 420 -2.82 -1.88 22.95
C LYS A 420 -2.26 -0.52 22.49
N ASN A 421 -1.06 -0.51 21.91
CA ASN A 421 -0.30 0.74 21.70
C ASN A 421 -0.28 1.24 20.25
N TRP A 422 -0.61 0.41 19.26
CA TRP A 422 -0.73 0.85 17.87
C TRP A 422 -1.92 1.79 17.74
N PRO A 423 -1.77 2.98 17.13
CA PRO A 423 -2.75 4.06 17.21
C PRO A 423 -3.89 3.89 16.20
N VAL A 424 -4.54 2.72 16.13
CA VAL A 424 -5.83 2.62 15.43
C VAL A 424 -6.86 3.41 16.22
N THR A 425 -7.60 4.28 15.54
CA THR A 425 -8.62 5.15 16.16
C THR A 425 -10.04 4.71 15.84
N ASP A 426 -11.02 5.29 16.53
CA ASP A 426 -12.44 5.05 16.24
C ASP A 426 -12.77 5.48 14.80
N LEU A 427 -12.12 6.54 14.32
CA LEU A 427 -12.23 7.00 12.92
C LEU A 427 -11.71 5.96 11.93
N ASP A 428 -10.54 5.34 12.16
CA ASP A 428 -10.03 4.28 11.28
C ASP A 428 -11.02 3.11 11.15
N ARG A 429 -11.66 2.71 12.25
CA ARG A 429 -12.67 1.65 12.27
C ARG A 429 -13.92 2.05 11.50
N ALA A 430 -14.42 3.27 11.73
CA ALA A 430 -15.59 3.80 11.03
C ALA A 430 -15.36 3.93 9.52
N ILE A 431 -14.17 4.36 9.08
CA ILE A 431 -13.80 4.40 7.66
C ILE A 431 -13.88 3.02 7.03
N GLY A 432 -13.29 2.01 7.68
CA GLY A 432 -13.35 0.64 7.17
C GLY A 432 -14.79 0.11 7.08
N MET A 433 -15.58 0.35 8.13
CA MET A 433 -17.01 -0.02 8.17
C MET A 433 -17.80 0.61 7.02
N LEU A 434 -17.69 1.92 6.81
CA LEU A 434 -18.45 2.63 5.77
C LEU A 434 -18.04 2.26 4.35
N ARG A 435 -16.74 2.03 4.12
CA ARG A 435 -16.25 1.53 2.83
C ARG A 435 -16.72 0.12 2.55
N THR A 436 -16.77 -0.75 3.56
CA THR A 436 -17.35 -2.08 3.45
C THR A 436 -18.84 -2.01 3.16
N MET A 437 -19.58 -1.16 3.89
CA MET A 437 -21.01 -0.93 3.64
C MET A 437 -21.26 -0.49 2.20
N LYS A 438 -20.52 0.50 1.72
CA LYS A 438 -20.60 0.98 0.34
C LYS A 438 -20.25 -0.11 -0.69
N LEU A 439 -19.29 -0.99 -0.39
CA LEU A 439 -19.00 -2.15 -1.24
C LEU A 439 -20.20 -3.11 -1.28
N MET A 440 -20.78 -3.41 -0.11
CA MET A 440 -21.88 -4.36 0.05
C MET A 440 -23.23 -3.84 -0.44
N ASP A 441 -23.36 -2.53 -0.64
CA ASP A 441 -24.51 -1.93 -1.33
C ASP A 441 -24.55 -2.27 -2.83
N HIS A 442 -23.53 -2.94 -3.36
CA HIS A 442 -23.43 -3.26 -4.77
C HIS A 442 -23.18 -4.75 -5.00
N TRP A 443 -23.35 -5.15 -6.26
CA TRP A 443 -23.07 -6.50 -6.72
C TRP A 443 -21.61 -6.91 -6.41
N PRO A 444 -21.37 -8.16 -5.95
CA PRO A 444 -22.29 -9.30 -5.88
C PRO A 444 -23.13 -9.42 -4.60
N PHE A 445 -23.02 -8.48 -3.65
CA PHE A 445 -23.75 -8.58 -2.38
C PHE A 445 -25.22 -8.21 -2.53
N THR A 446 -25.51 -7.24 -3.39
CA THR A 446 -26.86 -6.84 -3.79
C THR A 446 -27.02 -6.97 -5.32
N PRO A 447 -28.20 -7.33 -5.83
CA PRO A 447 -28.44 -7.37 -7.26
C PRO A 447 -28.25 -5.99 -7.92
N PRO A 448 -27.74 -5.90 -9.18
CA PRO A 448 -27.56 -4.61 -9.85
C PRO A 448 -28.88 -3.88 -10.12
N SER A 449 -29.99 -4.62 -10.21
CA SER A 449 -31.34 -4.07 -10.40
C SER A 449 -31.89 -3.34 -9.18
N GLU A 450 -31.37 -3.68 -7.99
CA GLU A 450 -31.81 -3.16 -6.70
C GLU A 450 -30.58 -2.97 -5.81
N PRO A 451 -29.71 -1.97 -6.13
CA PRO A 451 -28.55 -1.70 -5.29
C PRO A 451 -29.00 -1.32 -3.88
N GLY A 452 -28.18 -1.71 -2.91
CA GLY A 452 -28.34 -1.31 -1.53
C GLY A 452 -28.17 0.19 -1.37
N ASN A 453 -28.77 0.71 -0.30
CA ASN A 453 -28.72 2.12 0.07
C ASN A 453 -28.22 2.30 1.50
N GLY A 454 -27.47 1.32 2.02
CA GLY A 454 -26.95 1.31 3.39
C GLY A 454 -26.08 2.52 3.67
N PHE A 455 -25.15 2.85 2.76
CA PHE A 455 -24.29 4.02 2.88
C PHE A 455 -25.08 5.32 2.80
N ASP A 456 -25.95 5.49 1.80
CA ASP A 456 -26.71 6.75 1.63
C ASP A 456 -27.68 7.01 2.79
N ASN A 457 -28.27 5.96 3.35
CA ASN A 457 -29.16 6.04 4.50
C ASN A 457 -28.44 5.97 5.85
N PHE A 458 -27.12 5.80 5.87
CA PHE A 458 -26.34 5.63 7.09
C PHE A 458 -26.55 6.84 8.02
N GLN A 459 -26.95 6.55 9.26
CA GLN A 459 -27.10 7.56 10.32
C GLN A 459 -25.95 7.38 11.31
N PRO A 460 -24.99 8.32 11.39
CA PRO A 460 -23.90 8.24 12.35
C PRO A 460 -24.41 8.18 13.80
N GLY A 461 -24.02 7.14 14.54
CA GLY A 461 -24.26 7.00 15.98
C GLY A 461 -23.14 7.59 16.84
N THR A 462 -21.95 7.81 16.26
CA THR A 462 -20.81 8.45 16.92
C THR A 462 -20.24 9.59 16.08
N TYR A 463 -19.52 10.51 16.72
CA TYR A 463 -18.83 11.59 16.01
C TYR A 463 -17.73 11.07 15.07
N ALA A 464 -17.09 9.94 15.41
CA ALA A 464 -16.12 9.28 14.52
C ALA A 464 -16.79 8.79 13.22
N GLU A 465 -17.99 8.23 13.34
CA GLU A 465 -18.79 7.81 12.18
C GLU A 465 -19.26 9.00 11.35
N GLU A 466 -19.61 10.14 11.97
CA GLU A 466 -19.99 11.36 11.27
C GLU A 466 -18.83 11.89 10.42
N VAL A 467 -17.63 11.99 11.01
CA VAL A 467 -16.42 12.43 10.31
C VAL A 467 -16.03 11.44 9.21
N ALA A 468 -16.14 10.12 9.46
CA ALA A 468 -15.89 9.10 8.46
C ALA A 468 -16.86 9.19 7.28
N TYR A 469 -18.15 9.44 7.56
CA TYR A 469 -19.19 9.58 6.55
C TYR A 469 -18.94 10.78 5.62
N ARG A 470 -18.60 11.92 6.21
CA ARG A 470 -18.21 13.13 5.46
C ARG A 470 -16.94 12.93 4.64
N LEU A 471 -15.96 12.18 5.16
CA LEU A 471 -14.77 11.80 4.42
C LEU A 471 -15.11 10.92 3.20
N GLU A 472 -15.96 9.91 3.35
CA GLU A 472 -16.36 9.05 2.22
C GLU A 472 -17.28 9.74 1.20
N LYS A 473 -17.94 10.84 1.60
CA LYS A 473 -18.61 11.80 0.70
C LYS A 473 -17.66 12.81 0.03
N ASN A 474 -16.35 12.72 0.29
CA ASN A 474 -15.31 13.64 -0.18
C ASN A 474 -15.46 15.09 0.31
N GLU A 475 -16.16 15.32 1.41
CA GLU A 475 -16.24 16.64 2.05
C GLU A 475 -14.97 16.97 2.87
N LEU A 476 -14.26 15.92 3.29
CA LEU A 476 -12.99 15.98 4.03
C LEU A 476 -11.97 15.03 3.39
N ASN A 477 -10.70 15.42 3.42
CA ASN A 477 -9.60 14.48 3.18
C ASN A 477 -9.13 13.81 4.49
N PHE A 478 -8.33 12.76 4.35
CA PHE A 478 -7.83 11.95 5.47
C PHE A 478 -7.12 12.77 6.57
N VAL A 479 -6.33 13.78 6.19
CA VAL A 479 -5.62 14.63 7.16
C VAL A 479 -6.59 15.56 7.89
N GLN A 480 -7.58 16.10 7.18
CA GLN A 480 -8.61 16.95 7.76
C GLN A 480 -9.48 16.16 8.75
N ALA A 481 -9.90 14.95 8.39
CA ALA A 481 -10.70 14.08 9.26
C ALA A 481 -10.01 13.77 10.60
N HIS A 482 -8.74 13.33 10.58
CA HIS A 482 -7.99 13.10 11.82
C HIS A 482 -7.73 14.39 12.61
N SER A 483 -7.51 15.52 11.94
CA SER A 483 -7.31 16.82 12.61
C SER A 483 -8.59 17.29 13.31
N GLU A 484 -9.74 17.09 12.68
CA GLU A 484 -11.06 17.39 13.23
C GLU A 484 -11.35 16.50 14.45
N MET A 485 -11.12 15.19 14.36
CA MET A 485 -11.21 14.27 15.50
C MET A 485 -10.28 14.67 16.65
N ALA A 486 -9.04 15.07 16.34
CA ALA A 486 -8.09 15.52 17.34
C ALA A 486 -8.58 16.80 18.05
N GLN A 487 -9.18 17.74 17.31
CA GLN A 487 -9.78 18.95 17.86
C GLN A 487 -11.00 18.62 18.74
N HIS A 488 -11.89 17.74 18.28
CA HIS A 488 -13.05 17.28 19.04
C HIS A 488 -12.63 16.70 20.39
N TYR A 489 -11.70 15.74 20.40
CA TYR A 489 -11.20 15.17 21.65
C TYR A 489 -10.49 16.20 22.53
N ARG A 490 -9.78 17.17 21.94
CA ARG A 490 -9.13 18.24 22.71
C ARG A 490 -10.14 19.13 23.42
N LEU A 491 -11.22 19.53 22.73
CA LEU A 491 -12.30 20.34 23.32
C LEU A 491 -13.03 19.58 24.44
N ALA A 492 -13.12 18.26 24.32
CA ALA A 492 -13.66 17.38 25.37
C ALA A 492 -12.67 17.05 26.51
N GLY A 493 -11.47 17.67 26.55
CA GLY A 493 -10.43 17.39 27.56
C GLY A 493 -9.75 16.01 27.42
N LYS A 494 -10.08 15.24 26.38
CA LYS A 494 -9.55 13.90 26.09
C LYS A 494 -8.21 13.98 25.35
N HIS A 495 -7.22 14.62 25.96
CA HIS A 495 -5.91 14.90 25.34
C HIS A 495 -5.15 13.65 24.86
N GLY A 496 -5.34 12.50 25.50
CA GLY A 496 -4.74 11.23 25.08
C GLY A 496 -5.27 10.76 23.73
N LEU A 497 -6.59 10.82 23.53
CA LEU A 497 -7.24 10.47 22.27
C LEU A 497 -6.93 11.49 21.18
N ALA A 498 -6.91 12.77 21.51
CA ALA A 498 -6.48 13.82 20.57
C ALA A 498 -5.06 13.56 20.02
N PHE A 499 -4.13 13.14 20.89
CA PHE A 499 -2.79 12.79 20.43
C PHE A 499 -2.76 11.50 19.60
N ARG A 500 -3.64 10.53 19.92
CA ARG A 500 -3.74 9.26 19.20
C ARG A 500 -4.09 9.47 17.72
N GLU A 501 -4.94 10.46 17.40
CA GLU A 501 -5.24 10.85 16.01
C GLU A 501 -3.99 11.34 15.25
N TYR A 502 -3.13 12.14 15.89
CA TYR A 502 -1.87 12.54 15.28
C TYR A 502 -0.88 11.38 15.14
N GLN A 503 -0.90 10.42 16.07
CA GLN A 503 -0.11 9.20 15.93
C GLN A 503 -0.59 8.34 14.76
N ALA A 504 -1.91 8.25 14.52
CA ALA A 504 -2.49 7.56 13.36
C ALA A 504 -1.99 8.17 12.05
N LEU A 505 -1.97 9.51 11.92
CA LEU A 505 -1.40 10.20 10.76
C LEU A 505 0.08 9.86 10.54
N ILE A 506 0.89 9.87 11.61
CA ILE A 506 2.31 9.49 11.54
C ILE A 506 2.47 8.04 11.08
N LYS A 507 1.66 7.10 11.58
CA LYS A 507 1.75 5.69 11.20
C LYS A 507 1.23 5.41 9.79
N ALA A 508 0.23 6.16 9.33
CA ALA A 508 -0.26 6.10 7.96
C ALA A 508 0.80 6.59 6.96
N ALA A 509 1.58 7.62 7.32
CA ALA A 509 2.55 8.24 6.43
C ALA A 509 3.86 8.62 7.16
N PRO A 510 4.70 7.63 7.54
CA PRO A 510 5.84 7.83 8.44
C PRO A 510 6.97 8.70 7.88
N HIS A 511 6.95 8.97 6.58
CA HIS A 511 7.93 9.82 5.89
C HIS A 511 7.46 11.28 5.73
N HIS A 512 6.24 11.62 6.16
CA HIS A 512 5.74 13.00 6.10
C HIS A 512 6.17 13.79 7.34
N ALA A 513 7.26 14.54 7.22
CA ALA A 513 7.85 15.33 8.30
C ALA A 513 6.85 16.28 8.99
N SER A 514 5.87 16.82 8.25
CA SER A 514 4.85 17.74 8.78
C SER A 514 3.92 17.09 9.81
N PHE A 515 3.64 15.79 9.71
CA PHE A 515 2.74 15.10 10.65
C PHE A 515 3.37 14.98 12.05
N TYR A 516 4.69 14.81 12.12
CA TYR A 516 5.43 14.87 13.38
C TYR A 516 5.39 16.27 14.01
N LEU A 517 5.49 17.34 13.20
CA LEU A 517 5.35 18.71 13.70
C LEU A 517 3.92 18.99 14.20
N LEU A 518 2.91 18.50 13.49
CA LEU A 518 1.52 18.61 13.93
C LEU A 518 1.30 17.94 15.30
N ALA A 519 1.83 16.72 15.47
CA ALA A 519 1.82 16.01 16.75
C ALA A 519 2.64 16.74 17.83
N ALA A 520 3.79 17.31 17.48
CA ALA A 520 4.64 18.06 18.40
C ALA A 520 3.96 19.32 18.92
N LYS A 521 3.29 20.08 18.04
CA LYS A 521 2.51 21.26 18.40
C LYS A 521 1.49 20.93 19.49
N ASN A 522 0.74 19.84 19.31
CA ASN A 522 -0.20 19.36 20.32
C ASN A 522 0.46 19.06 21.68
N ARG A 523 1.67 18.50 21.70
CA ARG A 523 2.43 18.26 22.94
C ARG A 523 2.97 19.53 23.57
N MET A 524 3.38 20.52 22.76
CA MET A 524 3.80 21.84 23.26
C MET A 524 2.64 22.59 23.91
N GLU A 525 1.44 22.55 23.32
CA GLU A 525 0.23 23.16 23.90
C GLU A 525 -0.14 22.54 25.25
N GLN A 526 0.17 21.25 25.46
CA GLN A 526 0.02 20.55 26.74
C GLN A 526 1.21 20.76 27.70
N LYS A 527 2.15 21.65 27.37
CA LYS A 527 3.40 21.89 28.11
C LYS A 527 4.29 20.64 28.27
N ARG A 528 4.12 19.63 27.40
CA ARG A 528 4.92 18.39 27.36
C ARG A 528 6.11 18.56 26.42
N PHE A 529 7.03 19.44 26.76
CA PHE A 529 8.11 19.87 25.87
C PHE A 529 9.12 18.76 25.52
N GLU A 530 9.42 17.83 26.44
CA GLU A 530 10.30 16.67 26.12
C GLU A 530 9.68 15.77 25.05
N ALA A 531 8.40 15.43 25.19
CA ALA A 531 7.68 14.63 24.21
C ALA A 531 7.55 15.34 22.86
N ALA A 532 7.33 16.66 22.87
CA ALA A 532 7.33 17.47 21.65
C ALA A 532 8.70 17.44 20.97
N LEU A 533 9.78 17.57 21.72
CA LEU A 533 11.14 17.57 21.21
C LEU A 533 11.50 16.24 20.52
N VAL A 534 11.06 15.09 21.06
CA VAL A 534 11.25 13.79 20.41
C VAL A 534 10.62 13.77 19.01
N LEU A 535 9.38 14.24 18.89
CA LEU A 535 8.66 14.31 17.61
C LEU A 535 9.31 15.30 16.64
N ILE A 536 9.73 16.47 17.13
CA ILE A 536 10.46 17.46 16.32
C ILE A 536 11.76 16.88 15.79
N LYS A 537 12.53 16.16 16.63
CA LYS A 537 13.76 15.51 16.18
C LYS A 537 13.49 14.45 15.12
N GLN A 538 12.45 13.64 15.26
CA GLN A 538 12.03 12.69 14.22
C GLN A 538 11.66 13.41 12.91
N SER A 539 10.91 14.50 12.98
CA SER A 539 10.63 15.35 11.81
C SER A 539 11.92 15.81 11.12
N LEU A 540 12.88 16.30 11.91
CA LEU A 540 14.16 16.82 11.42
C LEU A 540 15.10 15.73 10.87
N THR A 541 14.90 14.46 11.22
CA THR A 541 15.63 13.35 10.56
C THR A 541 15.13 13.07 9.15
N LEU A 542 13.89 13.46 8.84
CA LEU A 542 13.31 13.31 7.50
C LEU A 542 13.56 14.55 6.64
N LYS A 543 13.34 15.74 7.24
CA LYS A 543 13.48 17.02 6.54
C LYS A 543 13.96 18.10 7.51
N ASN A 544 15.08 18.73 7.19
CA ASN A 544 15.68 19.84 7.94
C ASN A 544 14.86 21.13 7.74
N SER A 545 13.64 21.12 8.28
CA SER A 545 12.65 22.17 8.13
C SER A 545 12.93 23.35 9.05
N ALA A 546 12.67 24.56 8.56
CA ALA A 546 12.84 25.77 9.36
C ALA A 546 11.97 25.77 10.62
N LEU A 547 10.71 25.33 10.49
CA LEU A 547 9.76 25.28 11.60
C LEU A 547 10.20 24.29 12.69
N GLY A 548 10.64 23.08 12.30
CA GLY A 548 11.14 22.10 13.25
C GLY A 548 12.37 22.61 14.01
N ASN A 549 13.32 23.23 13.31
CA ASN A 549 14.49 23.83 13.94
C ASN A 549 14.11 25.00 14.86
N LYS A 550 13.18 25.86 14.46
CA LYS A 550 12.69 26.98 15.29
C LYS A 550 12.10 26.47 16.60
N TRP A 551 11.23 25.47 16.54
CA TRP A 551 10.60 24.91 17.74
C TRP A 551 11.58 24.12 18.62
N ALA A 552 12.51 23.36 18.03
CA ALA A 552 13.58 22.72 18.79
C ALA A 552 14.42 23.75 19.55
N GLY A 553 14.84 24.82 18.88
CA GLY A 553 15.60 25.91 19.49
C GLY A 553 14.85 26.62 20.61
N GLN A 554 13.55 26.88 20.43
CA GLN A 554 12.69 27.44 21.47
C GLN A 554 12.58 26.53 22.70
N ILE A 555 12.46 25.21 22.51
CA ILE A 555 12.45 24.24 23.61
C ILE A 555 13.83 24.18 24.30
N MET A 556 14.93 24.24 23.56
CA MET A 556 16.28 24.27 24.15
C MET A 556 16.51 25.52 25.01
N LEU A 557 16.02 26.69 24.58
CA LEU A 557 16.02 27.91 25.40
C LEU A 557 15.27 27.70 26.71
N HIS A 558 14.09 27.06 26.68
CA HIS A 558 13.31 26.75 27.87
C HIS A 558 14.08 25.86 28.87
N TYR A 559 14.82 24.86 28.36
CA TYR A 559 15.68 23.98 29.16
C TYR A 559 17.07 24.55 29.46
N ARG A 560 17.32 25.83 29.17
CA ARG A 560 18.62 26.50 29.39
C ARG A 560 19.81 25.86 28.67
N ARG A 561 19.55 25.17 27.55
CA ARG A 561 20.57 24.60 26.67
C ARG A 561 20.88 25.59 25.55
N PHE A 562 21.55 26.69 25.89
CA PHE A 562 21.66 27.86 25.01
C PHE A 562 22.46 27.59 23.73
N ASP A 563 23.58 26.87 23.81
CA ASP A 563 24.39 26.55 22.62
C ASP A 563 23.63 25.65 21.63
N ASP A 564 22.90 24.66 22.14
CA ASP A 564 22.01 23.83 21.33
C ASP A 564 20.91 24.66 20.68
N ALA A 565 20.33 25.62 21.42
CA ALA A 565 19.34 26.54 20.89
C ALA A 565 19.91 27.36 19.72
N VAL A 566 21.11 27.93 19.87
CA VAL A 566 21.80 28.64 18.79
C VAL A 566 21.95 27.74 17.56
N SER A 567 22.41 26.50 17.74
CA SER A 567 22.61 25.54 16.64
C SER A 567 21.32 25.29 15.83
N TYR A 568 20.20 25.05 16.50
CA TYR A 568 18.91 24.88 15.84
C TYR A 568 18.40 26.18 15.20
N LEU A 569 18.43 27.31 15.92
CA LEU A 569 17.89 28.58 15.43
C LEU A 569 18.66 29.12 14.22
N LYS A 570 19.99 28.92 14.14
CA LYS A 570 20.79 29.25 12.95
C LYS A 570 20.37 28.44 11.73
N LYS A 571 20.04 27.15 11.89
CA LYS A 571 19.51 26.32 10.81
C LYS A 571 18.16 26.83 10.32
N ALA A 572 17.28 27.21 11.25
CA ALA A 572 15.99 27.82 10.90
C ALA A 572 16.15 29.15 10.14
N GLN A 573 17.12 29.98 10.53
CA GLN A 573 17.34 31.31 9.96
C GLN A 573 17.67 31.26 8.46
N LYS A 574 18.30 30.19 7.99
CA LYS A 574 18.61 30.00 6.56
C LYS A 574 17.37 30.02 5.65
N GLN A 575 16.22 29.61 6.18
CA GLN A 575 14.94 29.52 5.44
C GLN A 575 13.92 30.57 5.92
N LEU A 576 14.02 31.04 7.16
CA LEU A 576 13.10 32.01 7.78
C LEU A 576 13.82 33.29 8.21
N SER A 577 14.69 33.85 7.35
CA SER A 577 15.48 35.04 7.68
C SER A 577 14.64 36.28 8.01
N LYS A 578 13.41 36.35 7.48
CA LYS A 578 12.45 37.45 7.70
C LYS A 578 11.48 37.22 8.87
N ASP A 579 11.66 36.16 9.66
CA ASP A 579 10.80 35.86 10.82
C ASP A 579 11.32 36.58 12.07
N ALA A 580 10.68 37.69 12.44
CA ALA A 580 11.08 38.52 13.59
C ALA A 580 11.13 37.73 14.91
N HIS A 581 10.18 36.81 15.13
CA HIS A 581 10.19 35.98 16.34
C HIS A 581 11.39 35.02 16.35
N LEU A 582 11.78 34.47 15.21
CA LEU A 582 13.01 33.65 15.11
C LEU A 582 14.27 34.48 15.42
N VAL A 583 14.39 35.69 14.86
CA VAL A 583 15.54 36.57 15.13
C VAL A 583 15.60 36.94 16.61
N TYR A 584 14.46 37.24 17.23
CA TYR A 584 14.36 37.47 18.68
C TYR A 584 14.84 36.26 19.50
N LEU A 585 14.40 35.04 19.15
CA LEU A 585 14.85 33.82 19.83
C LEU A 585 16.36 33.62 19.67
N LEU A 586 16.90 33.86 18.47
CA LEU A 586 18.32 33.68 18.18
C LEU A 586 19.18 34.71 18.94
N ALA A 587 18.76 35.98 18.97
CA ALA A 587 19.42 37.02 19.75
C ALA A 587 19.39 36.70 21.25
N SER A 588 18.26 36.21 21.76
CA SER A 588 18.13 35.76 23.14
C SER A 588 19.06 34.58 23.44
N ALA A 589 19.17 33.62 22.52
CA ALA A 589 20.06 32.47 22.65
C ALA A 589 21.54 32.88 22.67
N TYR A 590 21.96 33.79 21.78
CA TYR A 590 23.32 34.35 21.79
C TYR A 590 23.62 35.12 23.06
N ALA A 591 22.67 35.92 23.55
CA ALA A 591 22.85 36.65 24.79
C ALA A 591 23.05 35.69 25.97
N LEU A 592 22.20 34.66 26.09
CA LEU A 592 22.25 33.69 27.19
C LEU A 592 23.43 32.71 27.12
N SER A 593 24.03 32.51 25.94
CA SER A 593 25.25 31.72 25.75
C SER A 593 26.54 32.55 25.88
N GLY A 594 26.44 33.86 26.12
CA GLY A 594 27.61 34.75 26.26
C GLY A 594 28.21 35.24 24.95
N HIS A 595 27.57 34.98 23.80
CA HIS A 595 28.00 35.48 22.49
C HIS A 595 27.52 36.93 22.26
N LYS A 596 28.03 37.86 23.07
CA LYS A 596 27.59 39.27 23.15
C LYS A 596 27.56 39.99 21.80
N GLN A 597 28.58 39.82 20.96
CA GLN A 597 28.63 40.45 19.63
C GLN A 597 27.49 39.98 18.74
N HIS A 598 27.32 38.66 18.60
CA HIS A 598 26.25 38.07 17.78
C HIS A 598 24.85 38.44 18.30
N ALA A 599 24.70 38.61 19.62
CA ALA A 599 23.46 39.07 20.22
C ALA A 599 23.11 40.52 19.82
N HIS A 600 24.09 41.43 19.82
CA HIS A 600 23.90 42.81 19.35
C HIS A 600 23.57 42.86 17.86
N GLU A 601 24.30 42.12 17.03
CA GLU A 601 24.04 42.06 15.58
C GLU A 601 22.61 41.56 15.29
N ALA A 602 22.16 40.52 15.99
CA ALA A 602 20.81 40.01 15.85
C ALA A 602 19.72 40.98 16.39
N LEU A 603 20.01 41.75 17.45
CA LEU A 603 19.12 42.79 17.96
C LEU A 603 18.96 43.94 16.95
N ILE A 604 20.07 44.43 16.37
CA ILE A 604 20.04 45.48 15.34
C ILE A 604 19.23 44.99 14.13
N HIS A 605 19.45 43.74 13.71
CA HIS A 605 18.66 43.12 12.64
C HIS A 605 17.17 43.09 12.99
N LEU A 606 16.80 42.67 14.21
CA LEU A 606 15.41 42.65 14.65
C LEU A 606 14.77 44.05 14.64
N GLN A 607 15.46 45.06 15.18
CA GLN A 607 15.00 46.45 15.16
C GLN A 607 14.82 46.99 13.74
N THR A 608 15.74 46.63 12.83
CA THR A 608 15.66 47.00 11.41
C THR A 608 14.46 46.35 10.72
N MET A 609 14.17 45.08 11.04
CA MET A 609 13.06 44.34 10.46
C MET A 609 11.70 44.76 11.03
N GLN A 610 11.63 44.97 12.34
CA GLN A 610 10.40 45.24 13.07
C GLN A 610 10.71 46.04 14.34
N HIS A 611 10.78 47.36 14.19
CA HIS A 611 11.13 48.29 15.26
C HIS A 611 10.20 48.23 16.48
N ASP A 612 8.93 47.84 16.29
CA ASP A 612 7.89 47.75 17.32
C ASP A 612 7.75 46.33 17.92
N PHE A 613 8.68 45.42 17.65
CA PHE A 613 8.61 44.06 18.18
C PHE A 613 8.66 44.06 19.71
N ALA A 614 7.56 43.63 20.35
CA ALA A 614 7.35 43.73 21.81
C ALA A 614 8.47 43.12 22.69
N GLY A 615 9.27 42.20 22.15
CA GLY A 615 10.39 41.58 22.86
C GLY A 615 11.67 42.43 22.95
N ILE A 616 11.81 43.50 22.16
CA ILE A 616 13.05 44.30 22.05
C ILE A 616 13.54 44.85 23.42
N PRO A 617 12.71 45.50 24.26
CA PRO A 617 13.18 46.07 25.52
C PRO A 617 13.74 45.01 26.48
N ARG A 618 13.16 43.81 26.47
CA ARG A 618 13.63 42.68 27.28
C ARG A 618 14.98 42.17 26.80
N LEU A 619 15.18 42.13 25.48
CA LEU A 619 16.42 41.67 24.85
C LEU A 619 17.56 42.67 25.06
N GLU A 620 17.30 43.97 24.94
CA GLU A 620 18.27 45.04 25.26
C GLU A 620 18.75 44.93 26.70
N LYS A 621 17.82 44.80 27.66
CA LYS A 621 18.15 44.61 29.07
C LYS A 621 19.00 43.35 29.29
N LEU A 622 18.67 42.26 28.60
CA LEU A 622 19.40 41.00 28.70
C LEU A 622 20.85 41.15 28.19
N ILE A 623 21.03 41.81 27.05
CA ILE A 623 22.33 42.02 26.41
C ILE A 623 23.20 42.99 27.22
N ASN A 624 22.63 44.08 27.73
CA ASN A 624 23.33 45.07 28.54
C ASN A 624 23.85 44.51 29.87
N ASN A 625 23.20 43.46 30.39
CA ASN A 625 23.62 42.79 31.61
C ASN A 625 24.74 41.74 31.40
N LEU A 626 25.14 41.47 30.15
CA LEU A 626 26.28 40.62 29.85
C LEU A 626 27.56 41.41 30.11
N LYS A 627 28.26 41.09 31.21
CA LYS A 627 29.58 41.66 31.50
C LYS A 627 30.58 41.25 30.44
#